data_AF-A0A257M7E9-F1
#
_entry.id   AF-A0A257M7E9-F1
#
_cell.length_a   1.000
_cell.length_b   1.000
_cell.length_c   1.000
_cell.angle_alpha   90.00
_cell.angle_beta   90.00
_cell.angle_gamma   90.00
#
_symmetry.space_group_name_H-M   'P 1'
#
loop_
_entity.id
_entity.type
_entity.pdbx_description
1 polymer ?
#
loop_
_entity_poly.entity_id
_entity_poly.type
_entity_poly.pdbx_seq_one_letter_code
_entity_poly.pdbx_strand_id
1 'polypeptide(L)'
;MNDEPEIPAPLPSIARGKLWVSLAIPPAATFIANCITGLNWSRNDYGASFLWVPILSLVLTIGFLFSFNAALRPRYQGRSAILLGFFYFIGQIVICLAVWFGSCFIFAS
;
A
#
# COMPACT_ATOMS: atom_id res chain seq x y z
N MET A 1 -33.00 -42.16 -10.06
CA MET A 1 -31.71 -41.53 -10.38
C MET A 1 -31.56 -40.43 -9.35
N ASN A 2 -30.77 -40.66 -8.30
CA ASN A 2 -30.51 -39.63 -7.30
C ASN A 2 -29.43 -38.75 -7.91
N ASP A 3 -29.81 -37.57 -8.39
CA ASP A 3 -28.85 -36.53 -8.76
C ASP A 3 -28.16 -36.09 -7.47
N GLU A 4 -26.98 -36.67 -7.20
CA GLU A 4 -26.11 -36.15 -6.16
C GLU A 4 -25.78 -34.70 -6.51
N PRO A 5 -26.01 -33.74 -5.58
CA PRO A 5 -25.71 -32.34 -5.86
C PRO A 5 -24.22 -32.20 -6.14
N GLU A 6 -23.87 -31.67 -7.32
CA GLU A 6 -22.49 -31.36 -7.68
C GLU A 6 -21.85 -30.52 -6.57
N ILE A 7 -20.77 -31.04 -6.00
CA ILE A 7 -20.03 -30.35 -4.95
C ILE A 7 -19.51 -29.04 -5.55
N PRO A 8 -19.84 -27.87 -4.97
CA PRO A 8 -19.39 -26.60 -5.51
C PRO A 8 -17.86 -26.56 -5.55
N ALA A 9 -17.31 -26.20 -6.71
CA ALA A 9 -15.87 -26.09 -6.91
C ALA A 9 -15.23 -25.14 -5.86
N PRO A 10 -14.01 -25.44 -5.37
CA PRO A 10 -13.36 -24.60 -4.38
C PRO A 10 -13.15 -23.18 -4.93
N LEU A 11 -13.43 -22.18 -4.10
CA LEU A 11 -13.26 -20.78 -4.49
C LEU A 11 -11.82 -20.53 -4.93
N PRO A 12 -11.60 -19.79 -6.04
CA PRO A 12 -10.25 -19.50 -6.52
C PRO A 12 -9.42 -18.85 -5.42
N SER A 13 -8.21 -19.39 -5.25
CA SER A 13 -7.27 -18.91 -4.23
C SER A 13 -6.68 -17.56 -4.64
N ILE A 14 -6.50 -16.67 -3.66
CA ILE A 14 -5.84 -15.39 -3.89
C ILE A 14 -4.33 -15.54 -3.67
N ALA A 15 -3.53 -14.97 -4.57
CA ALA A 15 -2.09 -14.89 -4.42
C ALA A 15 -1.70 -13.94 -3.26
N ARG A 16 -1.71 -14.47 -2.03
CA ARG A 16 -1.46 -13.71 -0.80
C ARG A 16 -0.14 -12.95 -0.83
N GLY A 17 0.92 -13.54 -1.39
CA GLY A 17 2.23 -12.88 -1.48
C GLY A 17 2.15 -11.53 -2.21
N LYS A 18 1.45 -11.46 -3.35
CA LYS A 18 1.28 -10.21 -4.10
C LYS A 18 0.48 -9.17 -3.32
N LEU A 19 -0.53 -9.60 -2.56
CA LEU A 19 -1.29 -8.70 -1.68
C LEU A 19 -0.41 -8.10 -0.58
N TRP A 20 0.35 -8.94 0.13
CA TRP A 20 1.25 -8.49 1.19
C TRP A 20 2.30 -7.52 0.66
N VAL A 21 2.87 -7.81 -0.50
CA VAL A 21 3.84 -6.93 -1.17
C VAL A 21 3.22 -5.58 -1.50
N SER A 22 2.02 -5.56 -2.11
CA SER A 22 1.32 -4.30 -2.39
C SER A 22 0.99 -3.52 -1.12
N LEU A 23 0.69 -4.18 -0.01
CA LEU A 23 0.38 -3.54 1.26
C LEU A 23 1.62 -2.99 1.98
N ALA A 24 2.76 -3.68 1.88
CA ALA A 24 3.96 -3.38 2.64
C ALA A 24 4.90 -2.39 1.93
N ILE A 25 4.98 -2.41 0.60
CA ILE A 25 5.95 -1.59 -0.13
C ILE A 25 5.72 -0.09 0.07
N PRO A 26 4.51 0.49 -0.13
CA PRO A 26 4.34 1.93 0.03
C PRO A 26 4.77 2.47 1.41
N PRO A 27 4.37 1.89 2.56
CA PRO A 27 4.80 2.40 3.86
C PRO A 27 6.27 2.11 4.14
N ALA A 28 6.82 0.97 3.72
CA ALA A 28 8.24 0.66 3.89
C ALA A 28 9.12 1.63 3.09
N ALA A 29 8.77 1.89 1.84
CA ALA A 29 9.49 2.85 0.99
C ALA A 29 9.37 4.28 1.55
N THR A 30 8.21 4.66 2.07
CA THR A 30 8.01 5.95 2.75
C THR A 30 8.95 6.08 3.96
N PHE A 31 9.04 5.05 4.80
CA PHE A 31 9.95 5.03 5.94
C PHE A 31 11.41 5.15 5.52
N ILE A 32 11.85 4.35 4.53
CA ILE A 32 13.23 4.38 4.02
C ILE A 32 13.56 5.77 3.44
N ALA A 33 12.65 6.36 2.67
CA ALA A 33 12.81 7.70 2.10
C ALA A 33 12.96 8.77 3.21
N ASN A 34 12.21 8.66 4.30
CA ASN A 34 12.38 9.52 5.46
C ASN A 34 13.73 9.35 6.13
N CYS A 35 14.20 8.11 6.33
CA CYS A 35 15.52 7.87 6.90
C CYS A 35 16.63 8.45 6.03
N ILE A 36 16.56 8.27 4.71
CA ILE A 36 17.55 8.83 3.78
C ILE A 36 17.54 10.36 3.83
N THR A 37 16.36 10.99 3.93
CA THR A 37 16.22 12.44 4.01
C THR A 37 16.71 12.97 5.36
N GLY A 38 16.39 12.29 6.46
CA GLY A 38 16.82 12.63 7.83
C GLY A 38 18.32 12.53 8.04
N LEU A 39 18.98 11.52 7.49
CA LEU A 39 20.40 11.27 7.71
C LEU A 39 21.33 12.16 6.86
N ASN A 40 20.86 12.65 5.71
CA ASN A 40 21.73 13.32 4.73
C ASN A 40 21.70 14.85 4.79
N TRP A 41 20.88 15.49 5.63
CA TRP A 41 20.64 16.93 5.51
C TRP A 41 21.16 17.81 6.66
N SER A 42 21.77 18.93 6.28
CA SER A 42 21.99 20.06 7.19
C SER A 42 20.65 20.68 7.59
N ARG A 43 20.52 21.12 8.84
CA ARG A 43 19.28 21.69 9.42
C ARG A 43 18.61 22.80 8.59
N ASN A 44 19.35 23.49 7.73
CA ASN A 44 18.85 24.66 6.98
C ASN A 44 17.92 24.31 5.81
N ASP A 45 18.00 23.11 5.23
CA ASP A 45 17.25 22.74 4.02
C ASP A 45 16.26 21.58 4.24
N TYR A 46 16.17 21.07 5.47
CA TYR A 46 15.38 19.88 5.80
C TYR A 46 13.90 20.01 5.41
N GLY A 47 13.30 21.19 5.60
CA GLY A 47 11.86 21.40 5.38
C GLY A 47 11.42 21.19 3.92
N ALA A 48 12.13 21.80 2.96
CA ALA A 48 11.78 21.67 1.54
C ALA A 48 12.05 20.26 1.01
N SER A 49 13.16 19.67 1.46
CA SER A 49 13.59 18.33 1.10
C SER A 49 12.74 17.23 1.71
N PHE A 50 11.85 17.52 2.66
CA PHE A 50 10.96 16.53 3.24
C PHE A 50 9.66 16.34 2.42
N LEU A 51 9.37 17.26 1.50
CA LEU A 51 8.11 17.31 0.75
C LEU A 51 8.03 16.30 -0.40
N TRP A 52 9.15 15.73 -0.86
CA TRP A 52 9.12 14.72 -1.93
C TRP A 52 8.67 13.35 -1.43
N VAL A 53 8.81 13.05 -0.13
CA VAL A 53 8.41 11.77 0.47
C VAL A 53 6.91 11.48 0.34
N PRO A 54 5.99 12.41 0.66
CA PRO A 54 4.56 12.17 0.44
C PRO A 54 4.22 12.01 -1.04
N ILE A 55 4.92 12.71 -1.94
CA ILE A 55 4.74 12.56 -3.40
C ILE A 55 5.15 11.15 -3.83
N LEU A 56 6.31 10.66 -3.38
CA LEU A 56 6.75 9.28 -3.61
C LEU A 56 5.71 8.29 -3.10
N SER A 57 5.22 8.47 -1.87
CA SER A 57 4.23 7.57 -1.26
C SER A 57 2.93 7.49 -2.08
N LEU A 58 2.49 8.62 -2.65
CA LEU A 58 1.30 8.70 -3.49
C LEU A 58 1.51 7.95 -4.80
N VAL A 59 2.65 8.16 -5.46
CA VAL A 59 3.00 7.47 -6.72
C VAL A 59 3.07 5.95 -6.50
N LEU A 60 3.72 5.51 -5.42
CA LEU A 60 3.78 4.09 -5.07
C LEU A 60 2.40 3.53 -4.75
N THR A 61 1.58 4.26 -4.00
CA THR A 61 0.21 3.83 -3.68
C THR A 61 -0.62 3.61 -4.94
N ILE A 62 -0.54 4.52 -5.91
CA ILE A 62 -1.22 4.39 -7.22
C ILE A 62 -0.65 3.21 -8.00
N GLY A 63 0.67 3.06 -8.08
CA GLY A 63 1.31 1.94 -8.80
C GLY A 63 0.92 0.57 -8.23
N PHE A 64 0.94 0.44 -6.90
CA PHE A 64 0.60 -0.81 -6.22
C PHE A 64 -0.91 -1.07 -6.13
N LEU A 65 -1.77 -0.06 -6.30
CA LEU A 65 -3.21 -0.25 -6.46
C LEU A 65 -3.54 -1.16 -7.65
N PHE A 66 -2.83 -0.99 -8.78
CA PHE A 66 -2.99 -1.89 -9.94
C PHE A 66 -2.59 -3.32 -9.60
N SER A 67 -1.47 -3.51 -8.91
CA SER A 67 -1.00 -4.83 -8.48
C SER A 67 -1.95 -5.49 -7.47
N PHE A 68 -2.50 -4.70 -6.54
CA PHE A 68 -3.50 -5.14 -5.56
C PHE A 68 -4.79 -5.60 -6.26
N ASN A 69 -5.33 -4.78 -7.18
CA ASN A 69 -6.52 -5.12 -7.94
C ASN A 69 -6.32 -6.37 -8.83
N ALA A 70 -5.15 -6.49 -9.47
CA ALA A 70 -4.81 -7.67 -10.26
C ALA A 70 -4.75 -8.95 -9.41
N ALA A 71 -4.28 -8.86 -8.16
CA ALA A 71 -4.25 -9.98 -7.24
C ALA A 71 -5.65 -10.40 -6.74
N LEU A 72 -6.59 -9.45 -6.65
CA LEU A 72 -7.97 -9.70 -6.21
C LEU A 72 -8.91 -10.17 -7.32
N ARG A 73 -8.61 -9.84 -8.58
CA ARG A 73 -9.43 -10.16 -9.76
C ARG A 73 -9.86 -11.63 -9.87
N PRO A 74 -9.06 -12.64 -9.47
CA PRO A 74 -9.49 -14.04 -9.52
C PRO A 74 -10.68 -14.38 -8.60
N ARG A 75 -10.85 -13.65 -7.49
CA ARG A 75 -11.88 -13.95 -6.47
C ARG A 75 -12.97 -12.90 -6.38
N TYR A 76 -12.65 -11.62 -6.60
CA TYR A 76 -13.58 -10.51 -6.50
C TYR A 76 -13.83 -9.91 -7.88
N GLN A 77 -15.09 -9.80 -8.27
CA GLN A 77 -15.51 -9.20 -9.54
C GLN A 77 -16.44 -7.99 -9.31
N GLY A 78 -16.45 -7.08 -10.27
CA GLY A 78 -17.37 -5.93 -10.29
C GLY A 78 -17.21 -4.98 -9.09
N ARG A 79 -18.32 -4.69 -8.40
CA ARG A 79 -18.40 -3.65 -7.35
C ARG A 79 -17.51 -3.93 -6.13
N SER A 80 -17.38 -5.20 -5.74
CA SER A 80 -16.56 -5.58 -4.59
C SER A 80 -15.07 -5.28 -4.80
N ALA A 81 -14.56 -5.48 -6.03
CA ALA A 81 -13.18 -5.18 -6.37
C ALA A 81 -12.90 -3.66 -6.34
N ILE A 82 -13.84 -2.84 -6.83
CA ILE A 82 -13.74 -1.38 -6.78
C ILE A 82 -13.69 -0.88 -5.34
N LEU A 83 -14.58 -1.40 -4.49
CA LEU A 83 -14.65 -1.04 -3.07
C LEU A 83 -13.37 -1.42 -2.31
N LEU A 84 -12.83 -2.62 -2.56
CA LEU A 84 -11.55 -3.05 -2.00
C LEU A 84 -10.38 -2.16 -2.45
N GLY A 85 -10.33 -1.81 -3.74
CA GLY A 85 -9.32 -0.89 -4.27
C GLY A 85 -9.40 0.50 -3.65
N PHE A 86 -10.61 1.02 -3.43
CA PHE A 86 -10.84 2.31 -2.76
C PHE A 86 -10.35 2.29 -1.30
N PHE A 87 -10.71 1.25 -0.53
CA PHE A 87 -10.24 1.11 0.84
C PHE A 87 -8.73 0.91 0.93
N TYR A 88 -8.13 0.17 -0.01
CA TYR A 88 -6.69 0.07 -0.13
C TYR A 88 -6.06 1.46 -0.33
N PHE A 89 -6.57 2.25 -1.27
CA PHE A 89 -6.03 3.58 -1.59
C PHE A 89 -6.06 4.52 -0.38
N ILE A 90 -7.22 4.62 0.30
CA ILE A 90 -7.36 5.44 1.51
C ILE A 90 -6.47 4.91 2.64
N GLY A 91 -6.48 3.60 2.87
CA GLY A 91 -5.68 2.97 3.93
C GLY A 91 -4.19 3.25 3.74
N GLN A 92 -3.69 3.15 2.51
CA GLN A 92 -2.29 3.44 2.19
C GLN A 92 -1.95 4.92 2.38
N ILE A 93 -2.83 5.85 2.02
CA ILE A 93 -2.61 7.29 2.29
C ILE A 93 -2.48 7.52 3.80
N VAL A 94 -3.41 7.00 4.60
CA VAL A 94 -3.40 7.19 6.05
C VAL A 94 -2.14 6.59 6.68
N ILE A 95 -1.77 5.37 6.30
CA ILE A 95 -0.58 4.70 6.84
C ILE A 95 0.69 5.45 6.41
N CYS A 96 0.83 5.81 5.13
CA CYS A 96 2.01 6.52 4.64
C CYS A 96 2.16 7.90 5.31
N LEU A 97 1.06 8.63 5.50
CA LEU A 97 1.09 9.91 6.24
C LEU A 97 1.49 9.70 7.70
N ALA A 98 0.96 8.67 8.37
CA ALA A 98 1.33 8.34 9.74
C ALA A 98 2.82 7.98 9.87
N VAL A 99 3.36 7.22 8.92
CA VAL A 99 4.80 6.90 8.85
C VAL A 99 5.62 8.15 8.57
N TRP A 100 5.17 9.00 7.64
CA TRP A 100 5.84 10.25 7.28
C TRP A 100 5.97 11.19 8.48
N PHE A 101 4.83 11.60 9.07
CA PHE A 101 4.84 12.45 10.26
C PHE A 101 5.46 11.77 11.49
N GLY A 102 5.18 10.49 11.70
CA GLY A 102 5.70 9.74 12.84
C GLY A 102 7.22 9.63 12.84
N SER A 103 7.82 9.45 11.66
CA SER A 103 9.28 9.39 11.52
C SER A 103 9.98 10.72 11.79
N CYS A 104 9.30 11.87 11.65
CA CYS A 104 9.86 13.17 12.03
C CYS A 104 10.30 13.22 13.49
N PHE A 105 9.56 12.56 14.39
CA PHE A 105 9.89 12.54 15.82
C PHE A 105 11.22 11.83 16.12
N ILE A 106 11.68 10.97 15.23
CA ILE A 106 12.97 10.28 15.35
C ILE A 106 14.14 11.24 15.06
N PHE A 107 13.94 12.22 14.19
CA PHE A 107 14.98 13.16 13.74
C PHE A 107 14.89 14.54 14.41
N ALA A 108 13.80 14.83 15.12
CA ALA A 108 13.59 16.08 15.84
C ALA A 108 14.23 16.13 17.25
N SER A 109 14.92 15.05 17.68
CA SER A 109 15.74 15.00 18.89
C SER A 109 17.12 15.60 18.68
#